data_AF-A0A7C3U2Z0-F1
#
_entry.id   AF-A0A7C3U2Z0-F1
#
_cell.length_a   1.000
_cell.length_b   1.000
_cell.length_c   1.000
_cell.angle_alpha   90.00
_cell.angle_beta   90.00
_cell.angle_gamma   90.00
#
_symmetry.space_group_name_H-M   'P 1'
#
loop_
_entity.id
_entity.type
_entity.pdbx_description
1 polymer ?
#
loop_
_entity_poly.entity_id
_entity_poly.type
_entity_poly.pdbx_seq_one_letter_code
_entity_poly.pdbx_strand_id
1 'polypeptide(L)' 'MEPTFVVRRTGNRRPSHYDQFEATELYCPRCRQAMPVRKRLLLVLPEGDKYEYRCAACGTTVGDKIERNGEGVRLVLP' A
#
# COMPACT_ATOMS: atom_id res chain seq x y z
N MET A 1 -13.04 -31.02 19.14
CA MET A 1 -14.18 -30.10 18.99
C MET A 1 -13.58 -28.71 18.74
N GLU A 2 -13.20 -28.43 17.49
CA GLU A 2 -12.93 -27.09 16.96
C GLU A 2 -13.13 -27.20 15.43
N PRO A 3 -14.09 -26.49 14.83
CA PRO A 3 -14.13 -26.40 13.37
C PRO A 3 -13.04 -25.42 12.93
N THR A 4 -11.98 -25.92 12.31
CA THR A 4 -11.02 -25.08 11.57
C THR A 4 -11.76 -24.34 10.47
N PHE A 5 -11.98 -23.04 10.67
CA PHE A 5 -12.68 -22.19 9.72
C PHE A 5 -11.74 -21.85 8.56
N VAL A 6 -11.87 -22.58 7.44
CA VAL A 6 -11.07 -22.34 6.23
C VAL A 6 -11.79 -21.32 5.35
N VAL A 7 -11.35 -20.06 5.39
CA VAL A 7 -11.88 -19.01 4.48
C VAL A 7 -11.31 -19.24 3.08
N ARG A 8 -12.09 -19.91 2.21
CA ARG A 8 -11.80 -19.98 0.77
C ARG A 8 -12.29 -18.71 0.09
N ARG A 9 -11.39 -17.77 -0.22
CA ARG A 9 -11.69 -16.65 -1.12
C ARG A 9 -11.57 -17.09 -2.56
N THR A 10 -12.67 -17.50 -3.16
CA THR A 10 -12.82 -17.58 -4.61
C THR A 10 -13.12 -16.18 -5.14
N GLY A 11 -12.25 -15.66 -6.00
CA GLY A 11 -12.50 -14.36 -6.65
C GLY A 11 -11.32 -13.91 -7.46
N ASN A 12 -11.25 -14.37 -8.71
CA ASN A 12 -10.46 -13.73 -9.77
C ASN A 12 -11.09 -12.35 -10.06
N ARG A 13 -10.82 -11.37 -9.19
CA ARG A 13 -11.23 -9.98 -9.37
C ARG A 13 -10.23 -9.38 -10.34
N ARG A 14 -10.59 -9.35 -11.63
CA ARG A 14 -9.85 -8.52 -12.60
C ARG A 14 -9.84 -7.10 -12.03
N PRO A 15 -8.66 -6.52 -11.74
CA PRO A 15 -8.62 -5.17 -11.21
C PRO A 15 -9.27 -4.25 -12.24
N SER A 16 -10.35 -3.58 -11.83
CA SER A 16 -10.96 -2.55 -12.65
C SER A 16 -9.99 -1.37 -12.74
N HIS A 17 -9.96 -0.66 -13.87
CA HIS A 17 -9.03 0.45 -14.08
C HIS A 17 -9.17 1.61 -13.06
N TYR A 18 -10.22 1.58 -12.23
CA TYR A 18 -10.50 2.58 -11.20
C TYR A 18 -10.39 2.03 -9.77
N ASP A 19 -9.89 0.80 -9.57
CA ASP A 19 -9.82 0.19 -8.23
C ASP A 19 -8.70 0.77 -7.35
N GLN A 20 -7.68 1.39 -7.94
CA GLN A 20 -6.54 1.95 -7.21
C GLN A 20 -6.38 3.44 -7.49
N PHE A 21 -6.50 4.25 -6.43
CA PHE A 21 -6.22 5.68 -6.47
C PHE A 21 -4.85 5.99 -5.88
N GLU A 22 -4.16 6.93 -6.50
CA GLU A 22 -2.87 7.46 -6.06
C GLU A 22 -3.04 8.90 -5.57
N ALA A 23 -2.38 9.24 -4.47
CA ALA A 23 -2.34 10.62 -4.01
C ALA A 23 -1.35 11.41 -4.89
N THR A 24 -1.83 12.47 -5.55
CA THR A 24 -0.97 13.38 -6.32
C THR A 24 -0.40 14.49 -5.44
N GLU A 25 -1.17 14.97 -4.45
CA GLU A 25 -0.79 16.02 -3.51
C GLU A 25 -1.23 15.67 -2.09
N LEU A 26 -0.40 16.03 -1.10
CA LEU A 26 -0.72 15.91 0.33
C LEU A 26 -0.17 17.12 1.08
N TYR A 27 -0.80 17.46 2.21
CA TYR A 27 -0.28 18.50 3.09
C TYR A 27 1.08 18.11 3.67
N CYS A 28 2.08 18.97 3.50
CA CYS A 28 3.40 18.77 4.08
C CYS A 28 3.60 19.65 5.31
N PRO A 29 3.88 19.09 6.51
CA PRO A 29 4.05 19.90 7.73
C PRO A 29 5.29 20.79 7.71
N ARG A 30 6.31 20.46 6.89
CA ARG A 30 7.51 21.30 6.73
C ARG A 30 7.34 22.43 5.71
N CYS A 31 6.70 22.14 4.58
CA CYS A 31 6.42 23.17 3.56
C CYS A 31 5.18 24.01 3.90
N ARG A 32 4.36 23.53 4.86
CA ARG A 32 3.13 24.14 5.38
C ARG A 32 2.06 24.41 4.33
N GLN A 33 2.01 23.59 3.28
CA GLN A 33 1.06 23.68 2.19
C GLN A 33 0.81 22.30 1.55
N ALA A 34 -0.20 22.21 0.68
CA ALA A 34 -0.38 21.05 -0.19
C ALA A 34 0.81 20.95 -1.17
N MET A 35 1.50 19.83 -1.15
CA MET A 35 2.69 19.60 -1.96
C MET A 35 2.51 18.34 -2.81
N PRO A 36 3.05 18.32 -4.04
CA PRO A 36 3.11 17.10 -4.83
C PRO A 36 3.91 16.03 -4.10
N VAL A 37 3.46 14.79 -4.21
CA VAL A 37 4.08 13.65 -3.51
C VAL A 37 4.68 12.62 -4.47
N ARG A 38 5.68 11.90 -3.99
CA ARG A 38 6.27 10.74 -4.67
C ARG A 38 6.03 9.50 -3.81
N LYS A 39 5.46 8.46 -4.41
CA LYS A 39 5.26 7.15 -3.78
C LYS A 39 6.57 6.36 -3.84
N ARG A 40 6.97 5.77 -2.72
CA ARG A 40 8.19 4.94 -2.61
C ARG A 40 7.86 3.67 -1.85
N LEU A 41 8.28 2.52 -2.37
CA LEU A 41 8.13 1.24 -1.67
C LEU A 41 8.96 1.26 -0.39
N LEU A 42 8.30 0.98 0.73
CA LEU A 42 8.91 0.90 2.05
C LEU A 42 9.20 -0.56 2.42
N LEU A 43 8.21 -1.44 2.24
CA LEU A 43 8.31 -2.84 2.66
C LEU A 43 7.36 -3.72 1.87
N VAL A 44 7.80 -4.92 1.51
CA VAL A 44 6.96 -5.98 0.96
C VAL A 44 6.43 -6.82 2.12
N LEU A 45 5.11 -6.93 2.25
CA LEU A 45 4.42 -7.69 3.30
C LEU A 45 3.68 -8.90 2.70
N PRO A 46 3.36 -9.93 3.50
CA PRO A 46 2.56 -11.06 3.04
C PRO A 46 1.20 -10.66 2.44
N GLU A 47 0.57 -9.62 2.98
CA GLU A 47 -0.71 -9.09 2.52
C GLU A 47 -0.62 -8.09 1.36
N GLY A 48 0.59 -7.65 0.99
CA GLY A 48 0.80 -6.66 -0.07
C GLY A 48 1.98 -5.73 0.17
N ASP A 49 2.07 -4.66 -0.61
CA ASP A 49 3.21 -3.75 -0.60
C ASP A 49 2.88 -2.48 0.19
N LYS A 50 3.72 -2.17 1.20
CA LYS A 50 3.66 -0.92 1.94
C LYS A 50 4.51 0.12 1.26
N TYR A 51 3.91 1.25 0.92
CA TYR A 51 4.53 2.42 0.36
C TYR A 51 4.46 3.60 1.33
N GLU A 52 5.45 4.48 1.26
CA GLU A 52 5.41 5.82 1.83
C GLU A 52 5.19 6.86 0.73
N TYR A 53 4.44 7.93 1.07
CA TYR A 53 4.37 9.14 0.27
C TYR A 53 5.31 10.18 0.86
N ARG A 54 6.17 10.74 0.01
CA ARG A 54 7.12 11.78 0.40
C ARG A 54 6.86 13.06 -0.37
N CYS A 55 6.94 14.19 0.32
CA CYS A 55 6.90 15.51 -0.32
C CYS A 55 7.99 15.60 -1.39
N ALA A 56 7.62 15.91 -2.63
CA ALA A 56 8.54 15.97 -3.76
C ALA A 56 9.59 17.09 -3.62
N ALA A 57 9.32 18.11 -2.80
CA ALA A 57 10.25 19.22 -2.57
C ALA A 57 11.22 18.97 -1.40
N CYS A 58 10.70 18.64 -0.20
CA CYS A 58 11.54 18.54 1.00
C CYS A 58 11.85 17.10 1.44
N GLY A 59 11.25 16.10 0.80
CA GLY A 59 11.50 14.68 1.05
C GLY A 59 10.91 14.13 2.36
N THR A 60 10.14 14.93 3.10
CA THR A 60 9.48 14.47 4.33
C THR A 60 8.33 13.53 4.02
N THR A 61 8.23 12.46 4.80
CA THR A 61 7.12 11.51 4.74
C THR A 61 5.83 12.21 5.19
N VAL A 62 4.81 12.16 4.34
CA VAL A 62 3.53 12.86 4.51
C VAL A 62 2.34 11.89 4.53
N GLY A 63 2.57 10.60 4.28
CA GLY A 63 1.56 9.55 4.39
C GLY A 63 2.13 8.18 4.03
N ASP A 64 1.31 7.14 4.18
CA ASP A 64 1.59 5.78 3.75
C ASP A 64 0.37 5.15 3.04
N LYS A 65 0.63 4.11 2.25
CA LYS A 65 -0.39 3.33 1.54
C LYS A 65 0.03 1.87 1.52
N ILE A 66 -0.91 0.97 1.78
CA ILE A 66 -0.71 -0.47 1.59
C ILE A 66 -1.51 -0.90 0.38
N GLU A 67 -0.83 -1.42 -0.64
CA GLU A 67 -1.45 -2.03 -1.81
C GLU A 67 -1.53 -3.53 -1.61
N ARG A 68 -2.76 -4.02 -1.37
CA ARG A 68 -2.98 -5.43 -1.16
C ARG A 68 -2.81 -6.17 -2.47
N ASN A 69 -1.77 -6.97 -2.57
CA ASN A 69 -1.62 -7.87 -3.70
C ASN A 69 -2.41 -9.15 -3.42
N GLY A 70 -3.20 -9.62 -4.39
CA GLY A 70 -4.04 -10.81 -4.21
C GLY A 70 -3.24 -12.11 -4.07
N GLU A 71 -1.96 -12.06 -4.41
CA GLU A 71 -1.01 -13.15 -4.36
C GLU A 71 -0.09 -12.93 -3.15
N GLY A 72 -0.35 -13.65 -2.06
CA GLY A 72 0.45 -13.53 -0.84
C GLY A 72 1.89 -13.99 -1.05
N VAL A 73 2.84 -13.27 -0.47
CA VAL A 73 4.27 -13.62 -0.54
C VAL A 73 4.54 -14.87 0.30
N ARG A 74 5.07 -15.93 -0.31
CA ARG A 74 5.52 -17.14 0.42
C ARG A 74 6.89 -16.89 1.05
N LEU A 75 6.90 -16.64 2.36
CA LEU A 75 8.13 -16.59 3.16
C LEU A 75 8.62 -18.02 3.39
N VAL A 76 9.79 -18.37 2.85
CA VAL A 76 10.49 -19.62 3.19
C VAL A 76 11.40 -19.31 4.38
N LEU A 77 10.99 -19.77 5.56
CA LEU A 77 11.83 -19.70 6.77
C LEU A 77 12.72 -20.96 6.82
N PRO A 78 14.03 -20.83 7.12
CA PRO A 78 14.95 -21.96 7.25
C PRO A 78 14.68 -22.82 8.50
#